data_AF-A0A1F4M493-F1
#
_entry.id   AF-A0A1F4M493-F1
#
_cell.length_a   1.000
_cell.length_b   1.000
_cell.length_c   1.000
_cell.angle_alpha   90.00
_cell.angle_beta   90.00
_cell.angle_gamma   90.00
#
_symmetry.space_group_name_H-M   'P 1'
#
loop_
_entity.id
_entity.type
_entity.pdbx_description
1 polymer ?
#
loop_
_entity_poly.entity_id
_entity_poly.type
_entity_poly.pdbx_seq_one_letter_code
_entity_poly.pdbx_strand_id
1 'polypeptide(L)'
;MRTTLDLPDDTFRQLKAQAALNGMKLKELVTQLIQRGLAAGVTAPMPDQPPAPPPIAIRRVPGKPLTPALSNAQLYDILNDQDLAQYQNVLQQAAAPK
;
A
#
# COMPACT_ATOMS: atom_id res chain seq x y z
N MET A 1 -26.62 28.11 -9.13
CA MET A 1 -27.54 27.67 -10.20
C MET A 1 -28.43 26.56 -9.66
N ARG A 2 -29.66 26.39 -10.14
CA ARG A 2 -30.50 25.23 -9.78
C ARG A 2 -30.25 24.14 -10.82
N THR A 3 -29.85 22.95 -10.36
CA THR A 3 -29.52 21.81 -11.21
C THR A 3 -30.32 20.61 -10.74
N THR A 4 -30.90 19.87 -11.67
CA THR A 4 -31.57 18.59 -11.42
C THR A 4 -30.60 17.47 -11.78
N LEU A 5 -30.44 16.48 -10.89
CA LEU A 5 -29.54 15.35 -11.06
C LEU A 5 -30.34 14.06 -10.86
N ASP A 6 -30.29 13.16 -11.84
CA ASP A 6 -30.89 11.84 -11.72
C ASP A 6 -29.95 10.91 -10.95
N LEU A 7 -30.41 10.39 -9.82
CA LEU A 7 -29.66 9.52 -8.93
C LEU A 7 -30.49 8.26 -8.62
N PRO A 8 -29.88 7.06 -8.59
CA PRO A 8 -30.57 5.86 -8.13
C PRO A 8 -31.10 6.03 -6.70
N ASP A 9 -32.24 5.39 -6.38
CA ASP A 9 -32.90 5.57 -5.08
C ASP A 9 -32.01 5.16 -3.91
N ASP A 10 -31.24 4.08 -4.08
CA ASP A 10 -30.27 3.61 -3.09
C ASP A 10 -29.17 4.64 -2.82
N THR A 11 -28.61 5.24 -3.87
CA THR A 11 -27.59 6.30 -3.76
C THR A 11 -28.15 7.52 -3.04
N PHE A 12 -29.38 7.93 -3.39
CA PHE A 12 -30.03 9.06 -2.74
C PHE A 12 -30.33 8.80 -1.25
N ARG A 13 -30.74 7.56 -0.92
CA ARG A 13 -30.95 7.12 0.47
C ARG A 13 -29.65 7.19 1.28
N GLN A 14 -28.53 6.71 0.72
CA GLN A 14 -27.22 6.79 1.34
C GLN A 14 -26.78 8.23 1.59
N LEU A 15 -26.94 9.11 0.59
CA LEU A 15 -26.64 10.54 0.74
C LEU A 15 -27.43 11.19 1.88
N LYS A 16 -28.72 10.87 2.02
CA LYS A 16 -29.55 11.37 3.13
C LYS A 16 -29.05 10.87 4.48
N ALA A 17 -28.75 9.58 4.60
CA ALA A 17 -28.21 9.00 5.83
C ALA A 17 -26.89 9.67 6.21
N GLN A 18 -25.97 9.82 5.25
CA GLN A 18 -24.69 10.45 5.48
C GLN A 18 -24.82 11.93 5.87
N ALA A 19 -25.74 12.67 5.25
CA ALA A 19 -26.01 14.06 5.65
C ALA A 19 -26.53 14.15 7.10
N ALA A 20 -27.45 13.26 7.49
CA ALA A 20 -27.98 13.20 8.85
C ALA A 20 -26.89 12.84 9.87
N LEU A 21 -26.06 11.83 9.58
CA LEU A 21 -24.96 11.40 10.46
C LEU A 21 -23.92 12.49 10.69
N ASN A 22 -23.64 13.30 9.67
CA ASN A 22 -22.69 14.41 9.77
C ASN A 22 -23.33 15.71 10.30
N GLY A 23 -24.65 15.73 10.55
CA GLY A 23 -25.35 16.94 10.99
C GLY A 23 -25.37 18.06 9.93
N MET A 24 -25.25 17.72 8.64
CA MET A 24 -25.13 18.68 7.53
C MET A 24 -26.39 18.69 6.67
N LYS A 25 -26.63 19.79 5.95
CA LYS A 25 -27.69 19.82 4.94
C LYS A 25 -27.28 18.99 3.73
N LEU A 26 -28.23 18.28 3.13
CA LEU A 26 -27.98 17.45 1.94
C LEU A 26 -27.31 18.24 0.80
N LYS A 27 -27.73 19.49 0.57
CA LYS A 27 -27.12 20.37 -0.45
C LYS A 27 -25.64 20.65 -0.20
N GLU A 28 -25.23 20.76 1.05
CA GLU A 28 -23.86 21.07 1.45
C GLU A 28 -22.97 19.85 1.24
N LEU A 29 -23.44 18.68 1.70
CA LEU A 29 -22.78 17.41 1.44
C LEU A 29 -22.58 17.17 -0.05
N VAL A 30 -23.64 17.31 -0.85
CA VAL A 30 -23.57 17.12 -2.31
C VAL A 30 -22.59 18.09 -2.95
N THR A 31 -22.57 19.36 -2.52
CA THR A 31 -21.61 20.35 -3.04
C THR A 31 -20.17 19.95 -2.73
N GLN A 32 -19.90 19.50 -1.51
CA GLN A 32 -18.55 19.04 -1.12
C GLN A 32 -18.12 17.79 -1.87
N LEU A 33 -19.03 16.83 -2.07
CA LEU A 33 -18.75 15.62 -2.83
C LEU A 33 -18.43 15.95 -4.29
N ILE A 34 -19.19 16.85 -4.92
CA ILE A 34 -18.92 17.31 -6.29
C ILE A 34 -17.57 18.03 -6.36
N GLN A 35 -17.28 18.95 -5.46
CA GLN A 35 -15.99 19.65 -5.42
C GLN A 35 -14.81 18.68 -5.25
N ARG A 36 -14.95 17.71 -4.35
CA ARG A 36 -13.94 16.66 -4.14
C ARG A 36 -13.76 15.79 -5.37
N GLY A 37 -14.85 15.40 -6.03
CA GLY A 37 -14.81 14.62 -7.27
C GLY A 37 -14.13 15.38 -8.42
N LEU A 38 -14.42 16.67 -8.55
CA LEU A 38 -13.76 17.54 -9.54
C LEU A 38 -12.26 17.69 -9.26
N ALA A 39 -11.86 17.80 -7.98
CA ALA A 39 -10.45 17.90 -7.59
C ALA A 39 -9.68 16.58 -7.75
N ALA A 40 -10.32 15.43 -7.48
CA ALA A 40 -9.72 14.11 -7.67
C ALA A 40 -9.58 13.72 -9.15
N GLY A 41 -10.34 14.39 -10.03
CA GLY A 41 -10.48 14.00 -11.43
C GLY A 41 -11.35 12.75 -11.60
N VAL A 42 -11.84 12.53 -12.82
CA VAL A 42 -12.54 11.30 -13.17
C VAL A 42 -11.48 10.23 -13.41
N THR A 43 -11.03 9.58 -12.34
CA THR A 43 -10.17 8.40 -12.46
C THR A 43 -11.05 7.25 -12.94
N ALA A 44 -10.62 6.56 -14.00
CA ALA A 44 -11.24 5.27 -14.36
C ALA A 44 -11.25 4.36 -13.12
N PRO A 45 -12.28 3.53 -12.92
CA PRO A 45 -12.30 2.59 -11.80
C PRO A 45 -10.99 1.82 -11.82
N MET A 46 -10.17 2.07 -10.79
CA MET A 46 -8.94 1.32 -10.63
C MET A 46 -9.37 -0.12 -10.42
N PRO A 47 -8.83 -1.09 -11.19
CA PRO A 47 -9.16 -2.50 -10.95
C PRO A 47 -8.94 -2.77 -9.46
N ASP A 48 -9.86 -3.52 -8.86
CA ASP A 48 -9.83 -3.90 -7.45
C ASP A 48 -8.46 -4.52 -7.17
N GLN A 49 -7.53 -3.71 -6.68
CA GLN A 49 -6.18 -4.17 -6.45
C GLN A 49 -6.26 -4.97 -5.16
N PRO A 50 -6.00 -6.28 -5.19
CA PRO A 50 -6.09 -7.08 -3.99
C PRO A 50 -5.20 -6.45 -2.91
N PRO A 51 -5.68 -6.36 -1.66
CA PRO A 51 -4.88 -5.80 -0.58
C PRO A 51 -3.53 -6.51 -0.56
N ALA A 52 -2.45 -5.74 -0.42
CA ALA A 52 -1.12 -6.30 -0.31
C ALA A 52 -1.11 -7.35 0.81
N PRO A 53 -0.42 -8.49 0.62
CA PRO A 53 -0.37 -9.51 1.65
C PRO A 53 0.16 -8.90 2.96
N PRO A 54 -0.39 -9.29 4.13
CA PRO A 54 0.09 -8.79 5.40
C PRO A 54 1.58 -9.11 5.56
N PRO A 55 2.36 -8.24 6.23
CA PRO A 55 3.78 -8.48 6.42
C PRO A 55 4.00 -9.77 7.21
N ILE A 56 5.00 -10.56 6.80
CA ILE A 56 5.41 -11.76 7.50
C ILE A 56 6.07 -11.34 8.82
N ALA A 57 5.51 -11.75 9.96
CA ALA A 57 6.08 -11.45 11.27
C ALA A 57 7.35 -12.27 11.49
N ILE A 58 8.51 -11.60 11.52
CA ILE A 58 9.79 -12.24 11.86
C ILE A 58 9.92 -12.27 13.40
N ARG A 59 10.03 -13.47 13.98
CA ARG A 59 10.16 -13.65 15.44
C ARG A 59 11.44 -12.99 15.94
N ARG A 60 11.33 -12.11 16.93
CA ARG A 60 12.49 -11.54 17.61
C ARG A 60 13.19 -12.62 18.43
N VAL A 61 14.50 -12.72 18.28
CA VAL A 61 15.34 -13.57 19.13
C VAL A 61 15.75 -12.74 20.36
N PRO A 62 15.42 -13.18 21.59
CA PRO A 62 15.86 -12.50 22.81
C PRO A 62 17.39 -12.32 22.84
N GLY A 63 17.85 -11.13 23.22
CA GLY A 63 19.30 -10.82 23.32
C GLY A 63 19.98 -10.44 22.01
N LYS A 64 19.30 -10.52 20.85
CA LYS A 64 19.83 -9.98 19.58
C LYS A 64 19.37 -8.53 19.35
N PRO A 65 20.23 -7.67 18.77
CA PRO A 65 19.84 -6.32 18.38
C PRO A 65 18.74 -6.36 17.30
N LEU A 66 17.97 -5.28 17.21
CA LEU A 66 16.94 -5.13 16.18
C LEU A 66 17.60 -5.13 14.80
N THR A 67 17.09 -5.96 13.89
CA THR A 67 17.56 -5.95 12.49
C THR A 67 17.23 -4.59 11.87
N PRO A 68 18.21 -3.86 11.31
CA PRO A 68 17.95 -2.56 10.70
C PRO A 68 17.04 -2.70 9.49
N ALA A 69 16.23 -1.68 9.22
CA ALA A 69 15.46 -1.60 7.98
C ALA A 69 16.43 -1.33 6.82
N LEU A 70 16.46 -2.26 5.85
CA LEU A 70 17.30 -2.17 4.66
C LEU A 70 16.44 -1.97 3.42
N SER A 71 16.96 -1.23 2.44
CA SER A 71 16.34 -1.15 1.12
C SER A 71 16.59 -2.44 0.33
N ASN A 72 15.78 -2.70 -0.70
CA ASN A 72 15.99 -3.86 -1.58
C ASN A 72 17.39 -3.86 -2.21
N ALA A 73 17.91 -2.68 -2.59
CA ALA A 73 19.26 -2.55 -3.14
C ALA A 73 20.31 -3.03 -2.13
N GLN A 74 20.21 -2.59 -0.87
CA GLN A 74 21.15 -2.99 0.19
C GLN A 74 21.09 -4.49 0.50
N LEU A 75 19.90 -5.10 0.40
CA LEU A 75 19.75 -6.54 0.57
C LEU A 75 20.46 -7.32 -0.55
N TYR A 76 20.40 -6.84 -1.79
CA TYR A 76 21.10 -7.46 -2.91
C TYR A 76 22.61 -7.38 -2.78
N ASP A 77 23.15 -6.26 -2.29
CA ASP A 77 24.59 -6.13 -2.04
C ASP A 77 25.08 -7.19 -1.03
N ILE A 78 24.35 -7.37 0.08
CA ILE A 78 24.67 -8.36 1.12
C ILE A 78 24.61 -9.80 0.58
N LEU A 79 23.66 -10.10 -0.31
CA LEU A 79 23.52 -11.43 -0.92
C LEU A 79 24.68 -11.69 -1.89
N ASN A 80 25.02 -10.71 -2.73
CA ASN A 80 26.12 -10.82 -3.69
C ASN A 80 27.47 -11.01 -2.99
N ASP A 81 27.73 -10.29 -1.90
CA ASP A 81 28.95 -10.42 -1.12
C ASP A 81 29.10 -11.84 -0.53
N GLN A 82 27.99 -12.42 -0.04
CA GLN A 82 27.98 -13.79 0.47
C GLN A 82 28.25 -14.82 -0.62
N ASP A 83 27.63 -14.68 -1.79
CA ASP A 83 27.83 -15.58 -2.93
C ASP A 83 29.30 -15.54 -3.40
N LEU A 84 29.88 -14.34 -3.47
CA LEU A 84 31.28 -14.17 -3.84
C LEU A 84 32.23 -14.84 -2.84
N ALA A 85 31.97 -14.68 -1.54
CA ALA A 85 32.76 -15.31 -0.49
C ALA A 85 32.65 -16.85 -0.54
N GLN A 86 31.45 -17.38 -0.78
CA GLN A 86 31.24 -18.82 -0.96
C GLN A 86 32.00 -19.35 -2.17
N TYR A 87 31.95 -18.65 -3.30
CA TYR A 87 32.69 -19.02 -4.50
C TYR A 87 34.21 -19.07 -4.25
N GLN A 88 34.75 -18.07 -3.55
CA GLN A 88 36.17 -18.03 -3.19
C GLN A 88 36.56 -19.22 -2.28
N ASN A 89 35.74 -19.56 -1.30
CA ASN A 89 35.99 -20.71 -0.42
C ASN A 89 36.04 -22.03 -1.19
N VAL A 90 35.15 -22.21 -2.19
CA VAL A 90 35.16 -23.41 -3.05
C VAL A 90 36.44 -23.47 -3.89
N LEU A 91 36.87 -22.36 -4.47
CA LEU A 91 38.13 -22.32 -5.23
C LEU A 91 39.34 -22.65 -4.36
N GLN A 92 39.39 -22.15 -3.13
CA GLN A 92 40.47 -22.46 -2.17
C GLN A 92 40.47 -23.92 -1.76
N GLN A 93 39.29 -24.53 -1.54
CA GLN A 93 39.17 -25.95 -1.24
C GLN A 93 39.60 -26.83 -2.43
N ALA A 94 39.30 -26.40 -3.66
CA ALA A 94 39.75 -27.09 -4.88
C ALA A 94 41.26 -26.95 -5.13
N ALA A 95 41.89 -25.88 -4.62
CA ALA A 95 43.32 -25.60 -4.77
C ALA A 95 44.19 -26.20 -3.63
N ALA A 96 43.60 -26.70 -2.55
CA ALA A 96 44.34 -27.36 -1.48
C ALA A 96 44.81 -28.77 -1.90
N PRO A 97 46.11 -29.09 -1.83
CA PRO A 97 46.61 -30.42 -2.16
C PRO A 97 46.15 -31.44 -1.10
N LYS A 98 45.80 -32.63 -1.58
CA LYS A 98 45.27 -33.76 -0.81
C LYS A 98 46.33 -34.43 0.07
#